data_AF-A0A916HNT3-F1
#
_entry.id   AF-A0A916HNT3-F1
#
_cell.length_a   1.000
_cell.length_b   1.000
_cell.length_c   1.000
_cell.angle_alpha   90.00
_cell.angle_beta   90.00
_cell.angle_gamma   90.00
#
_symmetry.space_group_name_H-M   'P 1'
#
loop_
_entity.id
_entity.type
_entity.pdbx_description
1 polymer ?
#
loop_
_entity_poly.entity_id
_entity_poly.type
_entity_poly.pdbx_seq_one_letter_code
_entity_poly.pdbx_strand_id
1 'polypeptide(L)' 'MVIGHIDGDPDRPVIAGSVMNFEQPAVVTRENANQSVVSSRQGIVMKFSDA' A
#
# COMPACT_ATOMS: atom_id res chain seq x y z
N MET A 1 -6.48 0.75 -5.01
CA MET A 1 -5.67 0.33 -6.19
C MET A 1 -5.59 1.51 -7.15
N VAL A 2 -4.47 1.67 -7.85
CA VAL A 2 -4.29 2.67 -8.92
C VAL A 2 -4.05 1.96 -10.23
N ILE A 3 -4.76 2.40 -11.27
CA ILE A 3 -4.57 1.94 -12.66
C ILE A 3 -3.92 3.06 -13.45
N GLY A 4 -2.82 2.73 -14.12
CA GLY A 4 -2.19 3.57 -15.14
C GLY A 4 -2.49 3.04 -16.54
N HIS A 5 -2.16 3.82 -17.54
CA HIS A 5 -2.30 3.46 -18.96
C HIS A 5 -0.96 3.69 -19.66
N ILE A 6 -0.48 2.68 -20.38
CA ILE A 6 0.82 2.78 -21.08
C ILE A 6 0.71 3.85 -22.16
N ASP A 7 1.58 4.86 -22.13
CA ASP A 7 1.56 6.00 -23.05
C ASP A 7 0.21 6.76 -23.11
N GLY A 8 -0.63 6.58 -22.09
CA GLY A 8 -1.99 7.15 -22.06
C GLY A 8 -3.04 6.35 -22.85
N ASP A 9 -2.70 5.18 -23.39
CA ASP A 9 -3.61 4.33 -24.15
C ASP A 9 -4.64 3.63 -23.21
N PRO A 10 -5.93 4.01 -23.27
CA PRO A 10 -6.96 3.45 -22.40
C PRO A 10 -7.15 1.95 -22.58
N ASP A 11 -6.77 1.38 -23.73
CA ASP A 11 -6.88 -0.04 -24.02
C ASP A 11 -5.70 -0.86 -23.45
N ARG A 12 -4.70 -0.19 -22.85
CA ARG A 12 -3.50 -0.81 -22.26
C ARG A 12 -3.35 -0.48 -20.77
N PRO A 13 -4.27 -0.93 -19.91
CA PRO A 13 -4.21 -0.66 -18.48
C PRO A 13 -3.10 -1.47 -17.79
N VAL A 14 -2.50 -0.87 -16.76
CA VAL A 14 -1.50 -1.50 -15.88
C VAL A 14 -1.81 -1.20 -14.41
N ILE A 15 -1.59 -2.16 -13.52
CA ILE A 15 -1.70 -1.95 -12.09
C ILE A 15 -0.45 -1.20 -11.61
N ALA A 16 -0.62 0.06 -11.21
CA ALA A 16 0.50 0.92 -10.82
C ALA A 16 0.75 0.94 -9.31
N GLY A 17 -0.23 0.54 -8.50
CA GLY A 17 -0.05 0.48 -7.05
C GLY A 17 -1.30 0.12 -6.25
N SER A 18 -1.09 -0.06 -4.95
CA SER A 18 -2.14 -0.29 -3.95
C SER A 18 -2.36 0.97 -3.11
N VAL A 19 -3.61 1.22 -2.74
CA VAL A 19 -4.01 2.34 -1.87
C VAL A 19 -5.01 1.80 -0.87
N MET A 20 -4.86 2.21 0.39
CA MET A 20 -5.71 1.79 1.50
C MET A 20 -7.09 2.49 1.43
N ASN A 21 -8.10 1.85 1.99
CA ASN A 21 -9.45 2.41 2.12
C ASN A 21 -10.10 1.95 3.43
N PHE A 22 -11.38 2.27 3.65
CA PHE A 22 -12.06 1.92 4.90
C PHE A 22 -12.22 0.40 5.11
N GLU A 23 -12.43 -0.36 4.04
CA GLU A 23 -12.57 -1.83 4.10
C GLU A 23 -11.21 -2.54 4.23
N GLN A 24 -10.15 -1.92 3.73
CA GLN A 24 -8.76 -2.40 3.75
C GLN A 24 -7.86 -1.31 4.36
N PRO A 25 -7.90 -1.14 5.70
CA PRO A 25 -7.20 -0.07 6.37
C PRO A 25 -5.69 -0.28 6.38
N ALA A 26 -4.96 0.84 6.50
CA ALA A 26 -3.52 0.82 6.69
C ALA A 26 -3.16 0.26 8.08
N VAL A 27 -2.07 -0.51 8.16
CA VAL A 27 -1.47 -0.91 9.44
C VAL A 27 -0.62 0.22 10.07
N VAL A 28 -0.23 1.21 9.25
CA VAL A 28 0.43 2.44 9.69
C VAL A 28 -0.60 3.57 9.66
N THR A 29 -0.81 4.19 10.80
CA THR A 29 -1.73 5.28 11.08
C THR A 29 -0.97 6.52 11.56
N ARG A 30 -1.69 7.56 11.95
CA ARG A 30 -1.08 8.79 12.46
C ARG A 30 -0.36 8.57 13.79
N GLU A 31 -0.87 7.66 14.62
CA GLU A 31 -0.38 7.37 15.95
C GLU A 31 0.96 6.61 15.93
N ASN A 32 1.28 5.91 14.84
CA ASN A 32 2.51 5.12 14.68
C ASN A 32 3.30 5.49 13.41
N ALA A 33 3.20 6.76 12.99
CA ALA A 33 3.79 7.28 11.75
C ALA A 33 5.32 7.19 11.66
N ASN A 34 6.02 6.90 12.78
CA ASN A 34 7.46 6.65 12.81
C ASN A 34 7.85 5.21 12.41
N GLN A 35 6.88 4.41 11.94
CA GLN A 35 7.06 3.00 11.61
C GLN A 35 6.84 2.75 10.12
N SER A 36 7.73 1.99 9.52
CA SER A 36 7.52 1.35 8.22
C SER A 36 7.23 -0.13 8.45
N VAL A 37 6.07 -0.60 7.98
CA VAL A 37 5.58 -1.97 8.26
C VAL A 37 5.20 -2.70 6.97
N VAL A 38 5.78 -3.88 6.79
CA VAL A 38 5.33 -4.87 5.79
C VAL A 38 4.69 -6.02 6.53
N SER A 39 3.42 -6.31 6.23
CA SER A 39 2.68 -7.41 6.87
C SER A 39 1.98 -8.27 5.82
N SER A 40 1.95 -9.58 6.07
CA SER A 40 1.21 -10.55 5.27
C SER A 40 -0.09 -10.96 5.96
N ARG A 41 -1.04 -11.46 5.18
CA ARG A 41 -2.33 -11.93 5.72
C ARG A 41 -2.18 -13.07 6.74
N GLN A 42 -1.14 -13.90 6.61
CA GLN A 42 -0.87 -15.03 7.52
C GLN A 42 -0.09 -14.64 8.78
N GLY A 43 0.20 -13.34 8.99
CA GLY A 43 0.76 -12.85 10.24
C GLY A 43 2.29 -12.69 10.28
N ILE A 44 2.99 -12.88 9.15
CA ILE A 44 4.42 -12.50 9.06
C ILE A 44 4.50 -10.97 9.00
N VAL A 45 5.33 -10.37 9.86
CA VAL A 45 5.48 -8.92 9.99
C VAL A 45 6.97 -8.54 10.01
N MET A 46 7.32 -7.56 9.18
CA MET A 46 8.60 -6.85 9.23
C MET A 46 8.33 -5.40 9.57
N LYS A 47 8.99 -4.88 10.62
CA LYS A 47 8.79 -3.52 11.12
C LYS A 47 10.12 -2.82 11.32
N PHE A 48 10.22 -1.61 10.78
CA PHE A 48 11.34 -0.69 10.94
C PHE A 48 10.83 0.56 11.67
N SER A 49 11.60 1.06 12.63
CA SER A 49 11.21 2.17 13.48
C SER A 49 12.33 3.19 13.53
N ASP A 50 11.99 4.46 13.30
CA ASP A 50 12.93 5.58 13.29
C ASP A 50 13.02 6.29 14.66
N ALA A 51 12.69 5.58 15.75
CA ALA A 51 12.72 6.12 17.12
C ALA A 51 14.12 6.02 17.73
#